data_AF-A0AAD0WYR4-F1
#
_entry.id   AF-A0AAD0WYR4-F1
#
_cell.length_a   1.000
_cell.length_b   1.000
_cell.length_c   1.000
_cell.angle_alpha   90.00
_cell.angle_beta   90.00
_cell.angle_gamma   90.00
#
_symmetry.space_group_name_H-M   'P 1'
#
loop_
_entity.id
_entity.type
_entity.pdbx_description
1 polymer ?
#
loop_
_entity_poly.entity_id
_entity_poly.type
_entity_poly.pdbx_seq_one_letter_code
_entity_poly.pdbx_strand_id
1 'polypeptide(L)'
;METPTTSFIKGITINFTQSEIKNINKYFPDGLIALDLETSGLSPLVDEIIEIAAIKVVGNKIETFESLVKPKNPIPEFTTKIHGITDDMVKDSPSIEEVLPKFLEFSGNTPLVAHNAKFDIGFIVFAMHQQKIELHKAKVFCSCKLSRKYVKGSENHKLSSLCKHFEIPLENHHRALDDTIACLRVFAKTLDEVKSNRQLKEGEILNIRDFTRANMAEAPEIIQQLQKKIANQEVIDIKYKGGSYKGKFRPIKPVALLPMPAGDVLYAHCLLTDIYKSFAIKKIQDLRDHVDKDSK
;
A
#
# COMPACT_ATOMS: atom_id res chain seq x y z
N MET A 1 -11.38 -30.76 -19.13
CA MET A 1 -10.75 -30.28 -17.88
C MET A 1 -9.52 -29.50 -18.29
N GLU A 2 -9.49 -28.19 -18.04
CA GLU A 2 -8.34 -27.34 -18.40
C GLU A 2 -7.18 -27.63 -17.44
N THR A 3 -6.00 -27.95 -17.97
CA THR A 3 -4.79 -28.16 -17.18
C THR A 3 -4.30 -26.82 -16.61
N PRO A 4 -4.20 -26.65 -15.27
CA PRO A 4 -3.70 -25.44 -14.65
C PRO A 4 -2.28 -25.10 -15.10
N THR A 5 -1.93 -23.82 -15.12
CA THR A 5 -0.52 -23.43 -15.18
C THR A 5 0.04 -23.60 -13.78
N THR A 6 0.77 -24.69 -13.55
CA THR A 6 1.36 -25.02 -12.26
C THR A 6 2.79 -24.51 -12.21
N SER A 7 3.10 -23.69 -11.21
CA SER A 7 4.47 -23.35 -10.84
C SER A 7 4.73 -23.79 -9.41
N PHE A 8 5.81 -24.54 -9.20
CA PHE A 8 6.25 -25.00 -7.88
C PHE A 8 7.23 -24.00 -7.31
N ILE A 9 6.85 -23.35 -6.21
CA ILE A 9 7.69 -22.33 -5.57
C ILE A 9 7.65 -22.58 -4.06
N LYS A 10 8.82 -22.86 -3.45
CA LYS A 10 8.99 -23.00 -1.99
C LYS A 10 7.96 -23.94 -1.31
N GLY A 11 7.53 -25.01 -1.99
CA GLY A 11 6.57 -25.98 -1.43
C GLY A 11 5.10 -25.55 -1.51
N ILE A 12 4.79 -24.36 -2.03
CA ILE A 12 3.42 -23.92 -2.33
C ILE A 12 3.15 -24.20 -3.81
N THR A 13 2.02 -24.84 -4.09
CA THR A 13 1.55 -25.05 -5.46
C THR A 13 0.68 -23.86 -5.86
N ILE A 14 1.26 -22.92 -6.62
CA ILE A 14 0.51 -21.79 -7.14
C ILE A 14 -0.16 -22.23 -8.45
N ASN A 15 -1.47 -22.45 -8.40
CA ASN A 15 -2.27 -22.85 -9.55
C ASN A 15 -3.18 -21.69 -9.97
N PHE A 16 -2.85 -21.06 -11.10
CA PHE A 16 -3.79 -20.21 -11.82
C PHE A 16 -4.49 -21.02 -12.91
N THR A 17 -5.79 -20.79 -13.05
CA THR A 17 -6.58 -21.31 -14.17
C THR A 17 -6.11 -20.69 -15.48
N GLN A 18 -6.30 -21.40 -16.59
CA GLN A 18 -5.95 -20.86 -17.91
C GLN A 18 -6.76 -19.62 -18.24
N SER A 19 -8.01 -19.54 -17.77
CA SER A 19 -8.83 -18.34 -17.89
C SER A 19 -8.21 -17.13 -17.16
N GLU A 20 -7.72 -17.29 -15.93
CA GLU A 20 -7.10 -16.19 -15.18
C GLU A 20 -5.84 -15.68 -15.90
N ILE A 21 -4.97 -16.59 -16.35
CA ILE A 21 -3.75 -16.24 -17.10
C ILE A 21 -4.09 -15.55 -18.42
N LYS A 22 -5.08 -16.07 -19.16
CA LYS A 22 -5.57 -15.48 -20.41
C LYS A 22 -6.07 -14.05 -20.21
N ASN A 23 -6.81 -13.80 -19.12
CA ASN A 23 -7.34 -12.47 -18.81
C ASN A 23 -6.24 -11.46 -18.46
N ILE A 24 -5.24 -11.90 -17.70
CA ILE A 24 -4.07 -11.07 -17.40
C ILE A 24 -3.36 -10.73 -18.71
N ASN A 25 -2.99 -11.73 -19.51
CA ASN A 25 -2.22 -11.54 -20.74
C ASN A 25 -2.96 -10.72 -21.81
N LYS A 26 -4.30 -10.75 -21.83
CA LYS A 26 -5.12 -9.90 -22.70
C LYS A 26 -4.87 -8.40 -22.48
N TYR A 27 -4.63 -8.00 -21.24
CA TYR A 27 -4.46 -6.59 -20.86
C TYR A 27 -3.01 -6.22 -20.53
N PHE A 28 -2.19 -7.21 -20.18
CA PHE A 28 -0.81 -7.05 -19.73
C PHE A 28 0.10 -8.07 -20.44
N PRO A 29 0.26 -7.98 -21.78
CA PRO A 29 1.01 -8.97 -22.56
C PRO A 29 2.51 -9.03 -22.18
N ASP A 30 3.07 -7.90 -21.74
CA ASP A 30 4.48 -7.78 -21.29
C ASP A 30 4.65 -8.07 -19.78
N GLY A 31 3.54 -8.40 -19.11
CA GLY A 31 3.51 -8.85 -17.73
C GLY A 31 2.80 -7.94 -16.74
N LEU A 32 2.43 -8.55 -15.61
CA LEU A 32 1.79 -7.91 -14.47
C LEU A 32 2.39 -8.48 -13.19
N ILE A 33 2.59 -7.62 -12.18
CA ILE A 33 3.06 -8.03 -10.86
C ILE A 33 1.97 -7.74 -9.84
N ALA A 34 1.49 -8.76 -9.15
CA ALA A 34 0.76 -8.57 -7.90
C ALA A 34 1.74 -8.38 -6.75
N LEU A 35 1.39 -7.53 -5.79
CA LEU A 35 2.17 -7.23 -4.60
C LEU A 35 1.24 -7.16 -3.38
N ASP A 36 1.74 -7.60 -2.24
CA ASP A 36 1.18 -7.37 -0.92
C ASP A 36 2.32 -7.19 0.10
N LEU A 37 2.10 -6.34 1.10
CA LEU A 37 3.06 -6.06 2.17
C LEU A 37 2.46 -6.35 3.54
N GLU A 38 3.25 -6.95 4.42
CA GLU A 38 3.03 -6.83 5.85
C GLU A 38 3.89 -5.72 6.43
N THR A 39 3.32 -4.96 7.36
CA THR A 39 3.97 -3.79 7.94
C THR A 39 3.77 -3.75 9.45
N SER A 40 4.67 -3.09 10.18
CA SER A 40 4.58 -2.96 11.63
C SER A 40 3.40 -2.09 12.10
N GLY A 41 2.64 -1.48 11.18
CA GLY A 41 1.50 -0.63 11.49
C GLY A 41 0.73 -0.20 10.24
N LEU A 42 0.37 1.07 10.13
CA LEU A 42 -0.53 1.56 9.06
C LEU A 42 0.03 2.75 8.28
N SER A 43 1.23 3.23 8.65
CA SER A 43 1.80 4.43 8.09
C SER A 43 3.26 4.26 7.72
N PRO A 44 3.61 4.45 6.45
CA PRO A 44 4.99 4.29 6.01
C PRO A 44 5.98 5.29 6.64
N LEU A 45 5.47 6.29 7.35
CA LEU A 45 6.27 7.32 7.98
C LEU A 45 6.90 6.92 9.31
N VAL A 46 6.23 6.04 10.04
CA VAL A 46 6.62 5.60 11.39
C VAL A 46 6.62 4.09 11.54
N ASP A 47 5.90 3.41 10.65
CA ASP A 47 5.87 1.97 10.56
C ASP A 47 6.76 1.52 9.41
N GLU A 48 7.20 0.27 9.52
CA GLU A 48 8.21 -0.31 8.65
C GLU A 48 7.61 -1.50 7.90
N ILE A 49 8.11 -1.73 6.69
CA ILE A 49 7.82 -2.96 5.95
C ILE A 49 8.50 -4.11 6.69
N ILE A 50 7.77 -5.19 6.95
CA ILE A 50 8.29 -6.40 7.62
C ILE A 50 8.20 -7.65 6.74
N GLU A 51 7.38 -7.63 5.69
CA GLU A 51 7.35 -8.66 4.64
C GLU A 51 7.00 -8.00 3.29
N ILE A 52 7.67 -8.45 2.22
CA ILE A 52 7.31 -8.11 0.84
C ILE A 52 7.03 -9.41 0.12
N ALA A 53 5.84 -9.55 -0.47
CA ALA A 53 5.52 -10.65 -1.38
C ALA A 53 5.05 -10.11 -2.73
N ALA A 54 5.52 -10.72 -3.82
CA ALA A 54 5.12 -10.35 -5.17
C ALA A 54 5.06 -11.56 -6.10
N ILE A 55 4.12 -11.53 -7.04
CA ILE A 55 3.96 -12.54 -8.09
C ILE A 55 3.93 -11.86 -9.44
N LYS A 56 4.88 -12.21 -10.29
CA LYS A 56 4.98 -11.75 -11.67
C LYS A 56 4.43 -12.80 -12.62
N VAL A 57 3.50 -12.38 -13.47
CA VAL A 57 2.96 -13.20 -14.56
C VAL A 57 3.40 -12.59 -15.89
N VAL A 58 4.04 -13.39 -16.75
CA VAL A 58 4.40 -13.02 -18.13
C VAL A 58 4.09 -14.20 -19.05
N GLY A 59 3.05 -14.07 -19.88
CA GLY A 59 2.56 -15.22 -20.64
C GLY A 59 2.11 -16.33 -19.69
N ASN A 60 2.73 -17.51 -19.79
CA ASN A 60 2.48 -18.64 -18.87
C ASN A 60 3.54 -18.77 -17.77
N LYS A 61 4.52 -17.87 -17.72
CA LYS A 61 5.59 -17.90 -16.70
C LYS A 61 5.10 -17.19 -15.44
N ILE A 62 5.30 -17.83 -14.30
CA ILE A 62 5.04 -17.27 -12.97
C ILE A 62 6.38 -17.20 -12.22
N GLU A 63 6.70 -16.03 -11.70
CA GLU A 63 7.87 -15.80 -10.86
C GLU A 63 7.43 -15.14 -9.55
N THR A 64 8.12 -15.44 -8.46
CA THR A 64 7.80 -14.88 -7.13
C THR A 64 8.98 -14.14 -6.55
N PHE A 65 8.68 -13.10 -5.80
CA PHE A 65 9.59 -12.48 -4.85
C PHE A 65 8.95 -12.56 -3.47
N GLU A 66 9.71 -12.99 -2.45
CA GLU A 66 9.22 -13.04 -1.07
C GLU A 66 10.41 -12.84 -0.14
N SER A 67 10.31 -11.87 0.76
CA SER A 67 11.32 -11.61 1.78
C SER A 67 10.68 -11.05 3.04
N LEU A 68 11.02 -11.63 4.19
CA LEU A 68 10.93 -10.93 5.46
C LEU A 68 11.93 -9.78 5.48
N VAL A 69 11.62 -8.76 6.25
CA VAL A 69 12.41 -7.55 6.40
C VAL A 69 12.58 -7.29 7.89
N LYS A 70 13.82 -7.05 8.33
CA LYS A 70 14.10 -6.67 9.71
C LYS A 70 13.76 -5.19 9.91
N PRO A 71 12.76 -4.85 10.75
CA PRO A 71 12.49 -3.47 11.11
C PRO A 71 13.55 -2.96 12.09
N LYS A 72 13.68 -1.63 12.18
CA LYS A 72 14.55 -0.92 13.14
C LYS A 72 13.90 -0.85 14.51
N ASN A 73 12.56 -0.80 14.56
CA ASN A 73 11.78 -0.79 15.79
C ASN A 73 11.10 -2.14 16.05
N PRO A 74 10.84 -2.51 17.32
CA PRO A 74 10.08 -3.72 17.65
C PRO A 74 8.70 -3.74 17.00
N ILE A 75 8.27 -4.91 16.54
CA ILE A 75 6.95 -5.10 15.94
C ILE A 75 5.87 -5.00 17.04
N PRO A 76 4.89 -4.10 16.91
CA PRO A 76 3.80 -4.01 17.88
C PRO A 76 3.00 -5.32 18.01
N GLU A 77 2.55 -5.63 19.22
CA GLU A 77 1.78 -6.87 19.48
C GLU A 77 0.47 -6.91 18.68
N PHE A 78 -0.16 -5.75 18.44
CA PHE A 78 -1.43 -5.69 17.72
C PHE A 78 -1.29 -6.04 16.24
N THR A 79 -0.17 -5.72 15.58
CA THR A 79 0.10 -6.12 14.20
C THR A 79 0.54 -7.57 14.13
N THR A 80 1.36 -8.01 15.09
CA THR A 80 1.71 -9.43 15.28
C THR A 80 0.45 -10.33 15.36
N LYS A 81 -0.61 -9.88 16.03
CA LYS A 81 -1.91 -10.61 16.10
C LYS A 81 -2.65 -10.71 14.76
N ILE A 82 -2.32 -9.86 13.79
CA ILE A 82 -2.93 -9.84 12.46
C ILE A 82 -2.16 -10.79 11.55
N HIS A 83 -0.86 -10.54 11.35
CA HIS A 83 -0.03 -11.24 10.35
C HIS A 83 0.82 -12.38 10.91
N GLY A 84 0.91 -12.52 12.24
CA GLY A 84 1.65 -13.60 12.90
C GLY A 84 3.18 -13.50 12.82
N ILE A 85 3.72 -12.37 12.35
CA ILE A 85 5.18 -12.14 12.24
C ILE A 85 5.67 -11.53 13.54
N THR A 86 6.64 -12.18 14.17
CA THR A 86 7.25 -11.75 15.43
C THR A 86 8.64 -11.17 15.22
N ASP A 87 9.15 -10.40 16.19
CA ASP A 87 10.54 -9.92 16.19
C ASP A 87 11.54 -11.06 16.04
N ASP A 88 11.27 -12.23 16.66
CA ASP A 88 12.12 -13.42 16.55
C ASP A 88 12.21 -13.98 15.13
N MET A 89 11.14 -13.86 14.33
CA MET A 89 11.13 -14.32 12.93
C MET A 89 11.97 -13.40 12.02
N VAL A 90 12.07 -12.11 12.36
CA VAL A 90 12.74 -11.11 11.51
C VAL A 90 14.12 -10.69 12.01
N LYS A 91 14.55 -11.14 13.20
CA LYS A 91 15.81 -10.70 13.82
C LYS A 91 17.06 -10.91 12.96
N ASP A 92 17.07 -11.96 12.14
CA ASP A 92 18.17 -12.34 11.25
C ASP A 92 17.83 -12.08 9.77
N SER A 93 16.68 -11.48 9.50
CA SER A 93 16.24 -11.10 8.15
C SER A 93 17.01 -9.89 7.62
N PRO A 94 17.14 -9.74 6.28
CA PRO A 94 17.78 -8.57 5.68
C PRO A 94 17.02 -7.26 5.99
N SER A 95 17.72 -6.13 5.94
CA SER A 95 17.08 -4.82 6.14
C SER A 95 16.32 -4.35 4.89
N ILE A 96 15.47 -3.33 5.03
CA ILE A 96 14.75 -2.76 3.88
C ILE A 96 15.71 -2.16 2.84
N GLU A 97 16.88 -1.70 3.26
CA GLU A 97 17.96 -1.21 2.38
C GLU A 97 18.55 -2.32 1.50
N GLU A 98 18.47 -3.57 1.92
CA GLU A 98 18.93 -4.72 1.12
C GLU A 98 17.80 -5.35 0.29
N VAL A 99 16.58 -5.38 0.81
CA VAL A 99 15.42 -6.04 0.17
C VAL A 99 14.83 -5.18 -0.94
N LEU A 100 14.68 -3.87 -0.70
CA LEU A 100 14.01 -2.99 -1.66
C LEU A 100 14.71 -2.95 -3.02
N PRO A 101 16.05 -2.82 -3.13
CA PRO A 101 16.72 -2.86 -4.44
C PRO A 101 16.47 -4.16 -5.21
N LYS A 102 16.45 -5.31 -4.52
CA LYS A 102 16.18 -6.62 -5.14
C LYS A 102 14.74 -6.71 -5.64
N PHE A 103 13.78 -6.18 -4.87
CA PHE A 103 12.39 -6.09 -5.32
C PHE A 103 12.23 -5.17 -6.55
N LEU A 104 12.93 -4.04 -6.57
CA LEU A 104 12.90 -3.10 -7.70
C LEU A 104 13.56 -3.68 -8.95
N GLU A 105 14.61 -4.48 -8.81
CA GLU A 105 15.20 -5.24 -9.92
C GLU A 105 14.21 -6.28 -10.47
N PHE A 106 13.57 -7.04 -9.58
CA PHE A 106 12.53 -8.02 -9.94
C PHE A 106 11.35 -7.36 -10.68
N SER A 107 10.92 -6.19 -10.21
CA SER A 107 9.75 -5.50 -10.76
C SER A 107 10.03 -4.67 -12.01
N GLY A 108 11.18 -3.99 -12.08
CA GLY A 108 11.53 -3.09 -13.17
C GLY A 108 10.42 -2.07 -13.45
N ASN A 109 10.01 -1.96 -14.73
CA ASN A 109 8.88 -1.11 -15.13
C ASN A 109 7.57 -1.88 -15.34
N THR A 110 7.52 -3.17 -14.94
CA THR A 110 6.31 -3.99 -15.10
C THR A 110 5.15 -3.37 -14.29
N PRO A 111 3.94 -3.26 -14.86
CA PRO A 111 2.76 -2.81 -14.13
C PRO A 111 2.54 -3.58 -12.83
N LEU A 112 2.15 -2.87 -11.77
CA LEU A 112 1.87 -3.41 -10.46
C LEU A 112 0.36 -3.44 -10.18
N VAL A 113 -0.10 -4.42 -9.43
CA VAL A 113 -1.44 -4.48 -8.86
C VAL A 113 -1.38 -4.88 -7.39
N ALA A 114 -2.14 -4.20 -6.54
CA ALA A 114 -2.32 -4.57 -5.15
C ALA A 114 -3.77 -4.35 -4.71
N HIS A 115 -4.20 -5.05 -3.65
CA HIS A 115 -5.53 -4.83 -3.09
C HIS A 115 -5.48 -3.63 -2.16
N ASN A 116 -6.29 -2.60 -2.43
CA ASN A 116 -6.12 -1.30 -1.77
C ASN A 116 -4.71 -0.68 -1.99
N ALA A 117 -4.15 -0.88 -3.18
CA ALA A 117 -2.78 -0.53 -3.61
C ALA A 117 -2.15 0.81 -3.16
N LYS A 118 -2.93 1.81 -2.76
CA LYS A 118 -2.36 3.05 -2.19
C LYS A 118 -1.58 2.79 -0.90
N PHE A 119 -1.97 1.77 -0.15
CA PHE A 119 -1.32 1.40 1.10
C PHE A 119 0.10 0.86 0.80
N ASP A 120 0.18 -0.25 0.08
CA ASP A 120 1.42 -0.95 -0.25
C ASP A 120 2.42 -0.06 -0.98
N ILE A 121 1.93 0.63 -2.02
CA ILE A 121 2.77 1.52 -2.82
C ILE A 121 3.23 2.73 -2.02
N GLY A 122 2.46 3.18 -1.03
CA GLY A 122 2.89 4.24 -0.12
C GLY A 122 4.15 3.85 0.67
N PHE A 123 4.22 2.62 1.16
CA PHE A 123 5.40 2.08 1.84
C PHE A 123 6.59 1.91 0.89
N ILE A 124 6.39 1.32 -0.29
CA ILE A 124 7.47 1.18 -1.28
C ILE A 124 8.04 2.54 -1.67
N VAL A 125 7.20 3.50 -2.03
CA VAL A 125 7.64 4.84 -2.45
C VAL A 125 8.36 5.56 -1.32
N PHE A 126 7.86 5.46 -0.09
CA PHE A 126 8.54 6.06 1.05
C PHE A 126 9.92 5.45 1.27
N ALA A 127 10.04 4.11 1.22
CA ALA A 127 11.32 3.43 1.34
C ALA A 127 12.29 3.82 0.22
N MET A 128 11.81 3.96 -1.03
CA MET A 128 12.60 4.48 -2.15
C MET A 128 13.11 5.89 -1.88
N HIS A 129 12.26 6.78 -1.36
CA HIS A 129 12.65 8.15 -1.01
C HIS A 129 13.72 8.19 0.10
N GLN A 130 13.58 7.36 1.12
CA GLN A 130 14.55 7.27 2.22
C GLN A 130 15.92 6.78 1.74
N GLN A 131 15.92 5.86 0.76
CA GLN A 131 17.13 5.31 0.15
C GLN A 131 17.63 6.13 -1.05
N LYS A 132 16.97 7.25 -1.40
CA LYS A 132 17.27 8.11 -2.56
C LYS A 132 17.28 7.34 -3.89
N ILE A 133 16.43 6.32 -4.00
CA ILE A 133 16.25 5.53 -5.23
C ILE A 133 15.30 6.27 -6.18
N GLU A 134 15.62 6.26 -7.47
CA GLU A 134 14.78 6.88 -8.50
C GLU A 134 13.45 6.14 -8.67
N LEU A 135 12.36 6.90 -8.80
CA LEU A 135 11.02 6.37 -9.02
C LEU A 135 10.88 5.83 -10.45
N HIS A 136 10.55 4.55 -10.58
CA HIS A 136 10.36 3.90 -11.88
C HIS A 136 8.99 4.23 -12.50
N LYS A 137 8.80 3.85 -13.78
CA LYS A 137 7.63 4.23 -14.60
C LYS A 137 6.46 3.23 -14.51
N ALA A 138 6.49 2.31 -13.54
CA ALA A 138 5.43 1.31 -13.42
C ALA A 138 4.08 1.99 -13.12
N LYS A 139 3.07 1.54 -13.86
CA LYS A 139 1.66 1.85 -13.58
C LYS A 139 1.18 1.02 -12.41
N VAL A 140 0.35 1.61 -11.57
CA VAL A 140 -0.23 0.94 -10.42
C VAL A 140 -1.73 0.82 -10.60
N PHE A 141 -2.21 -0.42 -10.49
CA PHE A 141 -3.61 -0.78 -10.50
C PHE A 141 -4.07 -1.18 -9.10
N CYS A 142 -5.35 -0.94 -8.80
CA CYS A 142 -5.95 -1.30 -7.52
C CYS A 142 -7.09 -2.29 -7.75
N SER A 143 -6.92 -3.54 -7.31
CA SER A 143 -7.93 -4.59 -7.52
C SER A 143 -9.25 -4.24 -6.83
N CYS A 144 -9.20 -3.72 -5.61
CA CYS A 144 -10.38 -3.21 -4.87
C CYS A 144 -11.12 -2.09 -5.62
N LYS A 145 -10.39 -1.17 -6.26
CA LYS A 145 -10.99 -0.06 -7.02
C LYS A 145 -11.71 -0.59 -8.26
N LEU A 146 -11.06 -1.50 -8.98
CA LEU A 146 -11.64 -2.11 -10.17
C LEU A 146 -12.86 -2.97 -9.80
N SER A 147 -12.77 -3.77 -8.73
CA SER A 147 -13.87 -4.63 -8.29
C SER A 147 -15.11 -3.83 -7.92
N ARG A 148 -14.96 -2.67 -7.27
CA ARG A 148 -16.10 -1.78 -6.93
C ARG A 148 -16.91 -1.33 -8.13
N LYS A 149 -16.28 -1.30 -9.31
CA LYS A 149 -16.96 -0.87 -10.53
C LYS A 149 -17.64 -2.01 -11.27
N TYR A 150 -17.02 -3.18 -11.28
CA TYR A 150 -17.39 -4.25 -12.21
C TYR A 150 -17.93 -5.50 -11.52
N VAL A 151 -17.63 -5.73 -10.25
CA VAL A 151 -18.11 -6.88 -9.49
C VAL A 151 -19.40 -6.52 -8.76
N LYS A 152 -20.51 -7.15 -9.15
CA LYS A 152 -21.83 -6.95 -8.54
C LYS A 152 -22.16 -8.10 -7.61
N GLY A 153 -22.90 -7.83 -6.53
CA GLY A 153 -23.39 -8.87 -5.62
C GLY A 153 -22.40 -9.35 -4.56
N SER A 154 -21.18 -8.80 -4.52
CA SER A 154 -20.29 -8.99 -3.36
C SER A 154 -20.82 -8.18 -2.17
N GLU A 155 -20.80 -8.77 -0.96
CA GLU A 155 -21.23 -8.13 0.29
C GLU A 155 -20.48 -6.79 0.50
N ASN A 156 -19.16 -6.83 0.29
CA ASN A 156 -18.29 -5.67 0.26
C ASN A 156 -17.07 -6.00 -0.64
N HIS A 157 -16.13 -5.07 -0.77
CA HIS A 157 -14.95 -5.23 -1.64
C HIS A 157 -13.63 -5.40 -0.87
N LYS A 158 -13.69 -5.96 0.36
CA LYS A 158 -12.50 -6.48 1.04
C LYS A 158 -12.01 -7.72 0.29
N LEU A 159 -10.70 -8.00 0.37
CA LEU A 159 -10.08 -9.13 -0.31
C LEU A 159 -10.78 -10.46 0.05
N SER A 160 -11.01 -10.71 1.34
CA SER A 160 -11.68 -11.91 1.82
C SER A 160 -13.13 -12.05 1.34
N SER A 161 -13.90 -10.97 1.27
CA SER A 161 -15.27 -10.99 0.71
C SER A 161 -15.27 -11.28 -0.79
N LEU A 162 -14.31 -10.73 -1.54
CA LEU A 162 -14.16 -11.03 -2.97
C LEU A 162 -13.67 -12.46 -3.21
N CYS A 163 -12.78 -12.99 -2.37
CA CYS A 163 -12.36 -14.38 -2.45
C CYS A 163 -13.54 -15.32 -2.25
N LYS A 164 -14.40 -15.05 -1.24
CA LYS A 164 -15.65 -15.80 -1.05
C LYS A 164 -16.58 -15.68 -2.26
N HIS A 165 -16.75 -14.47 -2.80
CA HIS A 165 -17.60 -14.22 -3.96
C HIS A 165 -17.15 -14.98 -5.21
N PHE A 166 -15.84 -15.09 -5.44
CA PHE A 166 -15.26 -15.77 -6.60
C PHE A 166 -14.84 -17.22 -6.33
N GLU A 167 -15.17 -17.77 -5.16
CA GLU A 167 -14.79 -19.13 -4.74
C GLU A 167 -13.26 -19.36 -4.82
N ILE A 168 -12.49 -18.35 -4.46
CA ILE A 168 -11.03 -18.39 -4.37
C ILE A 168 -10.63 -18.87 -2.96
N PRO A 169 -9.89 -19.99 -2.82
CA PRO A 169 -9.32 -20.41 -1.55
C PRO A 169 -8.41 -19.34 -0.96
N LEU A 170 -8.56 -19.10 0.34
CA LEU A 170 -7.74 -18.18 1.13
C LEU A 170 -7.36 -18.91 2.42
N GLU A 171 -6.26 -19.66 2.37
CA GLU A 171 -5.89 -20.62 3.42
C GLU A 171 -5.20 -19.94 4.61
N ASN A 172 -4.16 -19.11 4.39
CA ASN A 172 -3.53 -18.31 5.46
C ASN A 172 -3.70 -16.82 5.20
N HIS A 173 -4.86 -16.28 5.57
CA HIS A 173 -5.09 -14.84 5.52
C HIS A 173 -4.06 -14.11 6.41
N HIS A 174 -3.47 -13.02 5.92
CA HIS A 174 -2.36 -12.28 6.55
C HIS A 174 -0.98 -12.94 6.48
N ARG A 175 -0.77 -13.81 5.48
CA ARG A 175 0.56 -14.09 4.93
C ARG A 175 0.66 -13.37 3.59
N ALA A 176 1.69 -12.54 3.42
CA ALA A 176 1.79 -11.65 2.26
C ALA A 176 1.69 -12.41 0.93
N LEU A 177 2.28 -13.61 0.82
CA LEU A 177 2.24 -14.40 -0.41
C LEU A 177 0.83 -14.92 -0.72
N ASP A 178 0.09 -15.40 0.27
CA ASP A 178 -1.26 -15.91 0.09
C ASP A 178 -2.23 -14.78 -0.30
N ASP A 179 -2.11 -13.63 0.35
CA ASP A 179 -2.89 -12.43 0.00
C ASP A 179 -2.48 -11.87 -1.38
N THR A 180 -1.21 -11.98 -1.78
CA THR A 180 -0.74 -11.66 -3.14
C THR A 180 -1.40 -12.57 -4.20
N ILE A 181 -1.44 -13.88 -3.95
CA ILE A 181 -2.11 -14.85 -4.84
C ILE A 181 -3.59 -14.51 -4.96
N ALA A 182 -4.26 -14.31 -3.82
CA ALA A 182 -5.67 -13.95 -3.77
C ALA A 182 -5.95 -12.64 -4.52
N CYS A 183 -5.14 -11.60 -4.31
CA CYS A 183 -5.25 -10.32 -5.02
C CYS A 183 -5.16 -10.51 -6.54
N LEU A 184 -4.19 -11.28 -7.01
CA LEU A 184 -3.99 -11.53 -8.43
C LEU A 184 -5.16 -12.30 -9.05
N ARG A 185 -5.69 -13.32 -8.35
CA ARG A 185 -6.87 -14.08 -8.80
C ARG A 185 -8.13 -13.22 -8.83
N VAL A 186 -8.40 -12.45 -7.77
CA VAL A 186 -9.51 -11.49 -7.73
C VAL A 186 -9.40 -10.48 -8.87
N PHE A 187 -8.21 -9.97 -9.14
CA PHE A 187 -7.99 -9.06 -10.25
C PHE A 187 -8.26 -9.73 -11.60
N ALA A 188 -7.71 -10.92 -11.83
CA ALA A 188 -7.91 -11.69 -13.05
C ALA A 188 -9.39 -12.03 -13.32
N LYS A 189 -10.16 -12.39 -12.27
CA LYS A 189 -11.61 -12.59 -12.35
C LYS A 189 -12.36 -11.28 -12.60
N THR A 190 -11.93 -10.18 -11.99
CA THR A 190 -12.53 -8.86 -12.26
C THR A 190 -12.30 -8.42 -13.72
N LEU A 191 -11.18 -8.82 -14.33
CA LEU A 191 -10.88 -8.52 -15.73
C LEU A 191 -11.83 -9.21 -16.72
N ASP A 192 -12.53 -10.28 -16.33
CA ASP A 192 -13.59 -10.91 -17.15
C ASP A 192 -14.73 -9.92 -17.46
N GLU A 193 -15.06 -9.09 -16.47
CA GLU A 193 -16.13 -8.08 -16.58
C GLU A 193 -15.68 -6.82 -17.34
N VAL A 194 -14.35 -6.64 -17.50
CA VAL A 194 -13.76 -5.54 -18.25
C VAL A 194 -13.77 -5.87 -19.74
N LYS A 195 -14.36 -4.97 -20.54
CA LYS A 195 -14.55 -5.14 -21.99
C LYS A 195 -13.58 -4.31 -22.84
N SER A 196 -12.83 -3.37 -22.24
CA SER A 196 -11.91 -2.50 -22.99
C SER A 196 -10.77 -1.95 -22.13
N ASN A 197 -9.69 -1.53 -22.80
CA ASN A 197 -8.59 -0.80 -22.16
C ASN A 197 -9.04 0.50 -21.47
N ARG A 198 -10.10 1.14 -21.96
CA ARG A 198 -10.68 2.33 -21.30
C ARG A 198 -11.23 1.99 -19.92
N GLN A 199 -11.91 0.86 -19.80
CA GLN A 199 -12.46 0.38 -18.53
C GLN A 199 -11.34 -0.08 -17.57
N LEU A 200 -10.31 -0.75 -18.08
CA LEU A 200 -9.13 -1.12 -17.28
C LEU A 200 -8.47 0.11 -16.60
N LYS A 201 -8.33 1.22 -17.33
CA LYS A 201 -7.78 2.49 -16.81
C LYS A 201 -8.55 3.03 -15.61
N GLU A 202 -9.79 2.61 -15.39
CA GLU A 202 -10.55 3.00 -14.21
C GLU A 202 -10.02 2.35 -12.92
N GLY A 203 -9.31 1.23 -13.03
CA GLY A 203 -8.56 0.57 -11.96
C GLY A 203 -7.15 1.14 -11.74
N GLU A 204 -6.60 1.87 -12.72
CA GLU A 204 -5.33 2.58 -12.58
C GLU A 204 -5.47 3.68 -11.51
N ILE A 205 -4.52 3.75 -10.59
CA ILE A 205 -4.52 4.75 -9.52
C ILE A 205 -3.46 5.83 -9.68
N LEU A 206 -2.29 5.49 -10.22
CA LEU A 206 -1.13 6.37 -10.39
C LEU A 206 -0.02 5.66 -11.17
N ASN A 207 1.00 6.42 -11.56
CA ASN A 207 2.34 5.89 -11.89
C ASN A 207 3.28 6.14 -10.70
N ILE A 208 4.25 5.25 -10.46
CA ILE A 208 5.19 5.42 -9.32
C ILE A 208 5.97 6.73 -9.44
N ARG A 209 6.37 7.12 -10.64
CA ARG A 209 6.98 8.45 -10.90
C ARG A 209 6.10 9.64 -10.47
N ASP A 210 4.79 9.49 -10.35
CA ASP A 210 3.89 10.59 -9.95
C ASP A 210 4.11 10.97 -8.47
N PHE A 211 4.89 10.19 -7.72
CA PHE A 211 5.37 10.52 -6.38
C PHE A 211 6.67 11.32 -6.35
N THR A 212 7.21 11.77 -7.51
CA THR A 212 8.38 12.66 -7.53
C THR A 212 8.16 13.79 -6.54
N ARG A 213 9.08 13.93 -5.57
CA ARG A 213 9.04 15.03 -4.61
C ARG A 213 8.88 16.34 -5.39
N ALA A 214 7.79 17.06 -5.14
CA ALA A 214 7.78 18.48 -5.49
C ALA A 214 9.00 19.11 -4.80
N ASN A 215 9.73 19.97 -5.50
CA ASN A 215 10.90 20.64 -4.94
C ASN A 215 10.53 21.26 -3.58
N MET A 216 11.05 20.68 -2.49
CA MET A 216 10.79 21.17 -1.13
C MET A 216 11.41 22.56 -0.89
N ALA A 217 12.23 23.05 -1.81
CA ALA A 217 12.83 24.38 -1.78
C ALA A 217 11.77 25.52 -1.84
N GLU A 218 10.56 25.25 -2.31
CA GLU A 218 9.43 26.19 -2.33
C GLU A 218 8.20 25.64 -1.59
N ALA A 219 8.42 24.86 -0.53
CA ALA A 219 7.33 24.33 0.26
C ALA A 219 6.54 25.47 0.93
N PRO A 220 5.20 25.53 0.78
CA PRO A 220 4.34 26.50 1.47
C PRO A 220 4.67 26.60 2.95
N GLU A 221 4.55 27.80 3.55
CA GLU A 221 4.94 28.09 4.93
C GLU A 221 4.40 27.06 5.95
N ILE A 222 3.18 26.56 5.73
CA ILE A 222 2.56 25.50 6.53
C ILE A 222 3.37 24.21 6.58
N ILE A 223 4.00 23.80 5.48
CA ILE A 223 4.83 22.60 5.41
C ILE A 223 6.11 22.80 6.22
N GLN A 224 6.74 23.98 6.12
CA GLN A 224 7.95 24.31 6.90
C GLN A 224 7.67 24.33 8.40
N GLN A 225 6.52 24.88 8.82
CA GLN A 225 6.10 24.86 10.22
C GLN A 225 5.85 23.43 10.70
N LEU A 226 5.14 22.61 9.92
CA LEU A 226 4.88 21.21 10.24
C LEU A 226 6.17 20.38 10.37
N GLN A 227 7.17 20.61 9.51
CA GLN A 227 8.45 19.91 9.58
C GLN A 227 9.13 20.08 10.95
N LYS A 228 9.16 21.30 11.49
CA LYS A 228 9.72 21.57 12.83
C LYS A 228 8.92 20.84 13.92
N LYS A 229 7.58 20.91 13.85
CA LYS A 229 6.69 20.28 14.84
C LYS A 229 6.79 18.75 14.82
N ILE A 230 6.96 18.16 13.64
CA ILE A 230 7.21 16.72 13.45
C ILE A 230 8.53 16.31 14.13
N ALA A 231 9.61 17.05 13.88
CA ALA A 231 10.92 16.76 14.44
C ALA A 231 10.90 16.79 15.99
N ASN A 232 10.13 17.71 16.57
CA ASN A 232 10.02 17.89 18.01
C ASN A 232 8.88 17.08 18.65
N GLN A 233 8.10 16.33 17.86
CA GLN A 233 6.92 15.57 18.33
C GLN A 233 5.90 16.44 19.10
N GLU A 234 5.77 17.72 18.73
CA GLU A 234 4.94 18.71 19.41
C GLU A 234 3.46 18.59 19.04
N VAL A 235 2.57 18.65 20.04
CA VAL A 235 1.13 18.71 19.77
C VAL A 235 0.76 20.07 19.19
N ILE A 236 -0.02 20.07 18.11
CA ILE A 236 -0.55 21.28 17.47
C ILE A 236 -2.06 21.17 17.27
N ASP A 237 -2.73 22.31 17.21
CA ASP A 237 -4.12 22.39 16.82
C ASP A 237 -4.22 22.69 15.31
N ILE A 238 -4.88 21.83 14.54
CA ILE A 238 -5.18 22.10 13.12
C ILE A 238 -6.65 22.39 12.88
N LYS A 239 -6.95 23.36 12.01
CA LYS A 239 -8.31 23.61 11.51
C LYS A 239 -8.49 22.93 10.16
N TYR A 240 -9.26 21.85 10.11
CA TYR A 240 -9.34 21.00 8.91
C TYR A 240 -10.67 21.13 8.15
N LYS A 241 -10.59 21.31 6.82
CA LYS A 241 -11.73 21.34 5.89
C LYS A 241 -12.18 19.92 5.52
N GLY A 242 -12.66 19.15 6.50
CA GLY A 242 -13.22 17.81 6.27
C GLY A 242 -13.56 17.01 7.54
N GLY A 243 -14.37 15.96 7.37
CA GLY A 243 -14.85 15.08 8.45
C GLY A 243 -15.92 15.72 9.35
N SER A 244 -16.26 15.03 10.45
CA SER A 244 -17.26 15.46 11.44
C SER A 244 -16.86 16.72 12.22
N TYR A 245 -15.55 16.98 12.36
CA TYR A 245 -15.00 18.19 13.01
C TYR A 245 -14.55 19.26 11.99
N LYS A 246 -15.30 19.42 10.89
CA LYS A 246 -14.97 20.37 9.82
C LYS A 246 -14.94 21.81 10.34
N GLY A 247 -13.87 22.53 10.03
CA GLY A 247 -13.73 23.96 10.35
C GLY A 247 -13.51 24.27 11.84
N LYS A 248 -13.36 23.26 12.70
CA LYS A 248 -12.97 23.40 14.11
C LYS A 248 -11.51 23.00 14.28
N PHE A 249 -10.84 23.62 15.26
CA PHE A 249 -9.50 23.19 15.67
C PHE A 249 -9.60 21.81 16.32
N ARG A 250 -8.61 20.96 16.01
CA ARG A 250 -8.43 19.67 16.66
C ARG A 250 -6.96 19.48 17.04
N PRO A 251 -6.67 19.04 18.27
CA PRO A 251 -5.34 18.65 18.65
C PRO A 251 -4.89 17.43 17.87
N ILE A 252 -3.70 17.53 17.31
CA ILE A 252 -3.00 16.43 16.67
C ILE A 252 -1.54 16.41 17.12
N LYS A 253 -0.96 15.23 17.19
CA LYS A 253 0.50 15.07 17.23
C LYS A 253 0.97 14.76 15.81
N PRO A 254 1.58 15.72 15.10
CA PRO A 254 2.02 15.55 13.73
C PRO A 254 3.17 14.54 13.70
N VAL A 255 3.06 13.58 12.81
CA VAL A 255 3.97 12.44 12.74
C VAL A 255 4.89 12.56 11.54
N ALA A 256 4.36 12.83 10.34
CA ALA A 256 5.19 13.20 9.20
C ALA A 256 4.39 13.72 7.99
N LEU A 257 5.11 14.19 6.98
CA LEU A 257 4.58 14.70 5.72
C LEU A 257 4.83 13.70 4.58
N LEU A 258 3.77 13.34 3.87
CA LEU A 258 3.79 12.42 2.74
C LEU A 258 3.51 13.16 1.43
N PRO A 259 4.41 13.10 0.44
CA PRO A 259 4.08 13.50 -0.91
C PRO A 259 3.08 12.50 -1.51
N MET A 260 1.95 12.98 -2.02
CA MET A 260 0.94 12.15 -2.66
C MET A 260 0.56 12.76 -4.02
N PRO A 261 0.18 11.96 -5.03
CA PRO A 261 -0.19 12.48 -6.36
C PRO A 261 -1.35 13.50 -6.34
N ALA A 262 -2.19 13.46 -5.32
CA ALA A 262 -3.31 14.39 -5.13
C ALA A 262 -2.96 15.62 -4.25
N GLY A 263 -1.68 15.81 -3.93
CA GLY A 263 -1.14 16.82 -3.02
C GLY A 263 -0.78 16.24 -1.65
N ASP A 264 0.19 16.87 -1.00
CA ASP A 264 0.82 16.39 0.23
C ASP A 264 -0.19 16.12 1.37
N VAL A 265 0.17 15.19 2.25
CA VAL A 265 -0.64 14.75 3.37
C VAL A 265 0.20 14.82 4.65
N LEU A 266 -0.36 15.43 5.70
CA LEU A 266 0.14 15.31 7.07
C LEU A 266 -0.46 14.06 7.71
N TYR A 267 0.36 13.09 8.09
CA TYR A 267 -0.06 12.02 8.98
C TYR A 267 0.13 12.46 10.43
N ALA A 268 -0.88 12.25 11.25
CA ALA A 268 -0.86 12.68 12.64
C ALA A 268 -1.77 11.84 13.54
N HIS A 269 -1.39 11.66 14.81
CA HIS A 269 -2.27 11.12 15.84
C HIS A 269 -3.30 12.17 16.23
N CYS A 270 -4.58 11.89 16.00
CA CYS A 270 -5.65 12.82 16.36
C CYS A 270 -6.10 12.57 17.81
N LEU A 271 -5.71 13.46 18.72
CA LEU A 271 -5.97 13.32 20.15
C LEU A 271 -7.46 13.40 20.51
N LEU A 272 -8.31 14.01 19.66
CA LEU A 272 -9.77 14.01 19.86
C LEU A 272 -10.41 12.63 19.71
N THR A 273 -9.87 11.81 18.82
CA THR A 273 -10.47 10.51 18.48
C THR A 273 -9.58 9.34 18.86
N ASP A 274 -8.41 9.63 19.41
CA ASP A 274 -7.33 8.69 19.72
C ASP A 274 -6.99 7.74 18.56
N ILE A 275 -6.93 8.28 17.33
CA ILE A 275 -6.67 7.50 16.10
C ILE A 275 -5.70 8.27 15.21
N TYR A 276 -4.76 7.55 14.62
CA TYR A 276 -3.86 8.10 13.60
C TYR A 276 -4.57 8.28 12.27
N LYS A 277 -4.43 9.48 11.67
CA LYS A 277 -5.18 9.88 10.48
C LYS A 277 -4.31 10.69 9.52
N SER A 278 -4.71 10.64 8.25
CA SER A 278 -4.12 11.40 7.16
C SER A 278 -4.92 12.68 6.89
N PHE A 279 -4.25 13.82 6.93
CA PHE A 279 -4.79 15.15 6.68
C PHE A 279 -4.17 15.73 5.41
N ALA A 280 -4.93 15.76 4.30
CA ALA A 280 -4.47 16.45 3.09
C ALA A 280 -4.09 17.91 3.41
N ILE A 281 -2.85 18.30 3.13
CA ILE A 281 -2.29 19.63 3.45
C ILE A 281 -3.16 20.74 2.88
N LYS A 282 -3.60 20.59 1.63
CA LYS A 282 -4.51 21.55 0.95
C LYS A 282 -5.87 21.77 1.65
N LYS A 283 -6.23 20.93 2.63
CA LYS A 283 -7.45 21.04 3.42
C LYS A 283 -7.20 21.57 4.84
N ILE A 284 -5.94 21.75 5.26
CA ILE A 284 -5.61 22.44 6.50
C ILE A 284 -5.77 23.94 6.24
N GLN A 285 -6.71 24.56 6.96
CA GLN A 285 -7.07 25.97 6.79
C GLN A 285 -6.25 26.89 7.69
N ASP A 286 -5.81 26.35 8.84
CA ASP A 286 -5.13 27.10 9.88
C ASP A 286 -4.41 26.11 10.81
N LEU A 287 -3.35 26.56 11.48
CA LEU A 287 -2.60 25.79 12.46
C LEU A 287 -2.14 26.71 13.60
N ARG A 288 -2.07 26.19 14.81
CA ARG A 288 -1.52 26.90 15.97
C ARG A 288 -0.91 25.93 16.97
N ASP A 289 -0.08 26.45 17.86
CA ASP A 289 0.44 25.68 18.97
C ASP A 289 -0.71 25.20 19.86
N HIS A 290 -0.61 23.95 20.32
CA HIS A 290 -1.59 23.41 21.24
C HIS A 290 -1.40 24.06 22.61
N VAL A 291 -2.50 24.56 23.18
CA VAL A 291 -2.51 25.10 24.54
C VAL A 291 -3.24 24.09 25.41
N ASP A 292 -2.49 23.44 26.29
CA ASP A 292 -3.02 22.43 27.19
C ASP A 292 -3.92 23.09 28.24
N LYS A 293 -5.22 22.78 28.22
CA LYS A 293 -6.20 23.45 29.09
C LYS A 293 -6.12 23.01 30.55
N ASP A 294 -5.34 21.97 30.83
CA ASP A 294 -5.16 21.40 32.17
C ASP A 294 -3.85 21.84 32.85
N SER A 295 -3.13 22.82 32.28
CA SER A 295 -1.89 23.38 32.87
C SER A 295 -2.14 24.67 33.68
N LYS A 296 -3.05 24.58 34.67
CA LYS A 296 -3.21 25.56 35.76
C LYS A 296 -3.41 24.89 37.10
#